data_AF-A0A550C6R4-F1
#
_entry.id   AF-A0A550C6R4-F1
#
_cell.length_a   1.000
_cell.length_b   1.000
_cell.length_c   1.000
_cell.angle_alpha   90.00
_cell.angle_beta   90.00
_cell.angle_gamma   90.00
#
_symmetry.space_group_name_H-M   'P 1'
#
loop_
_entity.id
_entity.type
_entity.pdbx_description
1 polymer ?
#
loop_
_entity_poly.entity_id
_entity_poly.type
_entity_poly.pdbx_seq_one_letter_code
_entity_poly.pdbx_strand_id
1 'polypeptide(L)'
;MALSLAYLLGMLPLITRSVSAQTVVAHFMAQESYSYAQEDWAKDISSAQSIGIDGFVLKVALSDYEVHRSVDAYAAAEAAGFKLMYSFDFAGGSWSQDEVVSLISAHADSDASMKWQEKILVSTYSGENNGNDFFAGVKDTLPGQGIEIT
;
A
#
# COMPACT_ATOMS: atom_id res chain seq x y z
N MET A 1 -43.13 -2.18 47.11
CA MET A 1 -42.82 -1.02 46.25
C MET A 1 -41.36 -1.16 45.84
N ALA A 2 -41.15 -1.58 44.59
CA ALA A 2 -39.86 -2.00 44.05
C ALA A 2 -38.92 -0.80 43.84
N LEU A 3 -37.99 -0.60 44.76
CA LEU A 3 -36.86 0.33 44.63
C LEU A 3 -35.59 -0.52 44.53
N SER A 4 -35.36 -1.13 43.38
CA SER A 4 -34.05 -1.72 43.08
C SER A 4 -33.94 -2.02 41.59
N LEU A 5 -32.72 -1.94 41.05
CA LEU A 5 -32.27 -2.30 39.70
C LEU A 5 -32.46 -1.32 38.53
N ALA A 6 -33.33 -0.32 38.55
CA ALA A 6 -33.52 0.52 37.35
C ALA A 6 -32.41 1.56 37.09
N TYR A 7 -31.57 1.87 38.07
CA TYR A 7 -30.59 2.96 37.97
C TYR A 7 -29.15 2.53 37.66
N LEU A 8 -28.80 1.24 37.77
CA LEU A 8 -27.42 0.79 37.56
C LEU A 8 -27.04 0.61 36.07
N LEU A 9 -28.02 0.52 35.17
CA LEU A 9 -27.78 0.41 33.71
C LEU A 9 -27.73 1.76 32.97
N GLY A 10 -28.05 2.87 33.63
CA GLY A 10 -28.17 4.19 32.98
C GLY A 10 -26.89 5.01 32.94
N MET A 11 -25.80 4.57 33.59
CA MET A 11 -24.56 5.34 33.73
C MET A 11 -23.37 4.78 32.94
N LEU A 12 -23.63 4.01 31.88
CA LEU A 12 -22.59 3.60 30.93
C LEU A 12 -22.64 4.42 29.62
N PRO A 13 -22.75 5.77 29.59
CA PRO A 13 -22.40 6.46 28.37
C PRO A 13 -20.88 6.33 28.23
N LEU A 14 -20.49 5.39 27.38
CA LEU A 14 -19.82 5.80 26.15
C LEU A 14 -18.58 6.66 26.39
N ILE A 15 -17.65 6.17 27.22
CA ILE A 15 -16.23 6.48 26.96
C ILE A 15 -15.83 5.62 25.76
N THR A 16 -16.39 5.92 24.59
CA THR A 16 -15.80 5.48 23.34
C THR A 16 -14.46 6.18 23.27
N ARG A 17 -13.40 5.45 23.60
CA ARG A 17 -12.04 5.88 23.26
C ARG A 17 -12.02 5.99 21.75
N SER A 18 -11.97 7.21 21.23
CA SER A 18 -11.62 7.46 19.84
C SER A 18 -10.16 7.04 19.68
N VAL A 19 -9.95 5.79 19.29
CA VAL A 19 -8.63 5.32 18.84
C VAL A 19 -8.44 5.91 17.45
N SER A 20 -7.54 6.88 17.32
CA SER A 20 -7.01 7.28 16.02
C SER A 20 -5.91 6.28 15.67
N ALA A 21 -6.27 5.19 14.99
CA ALA A 21 -5.27 4.31 14.41
C ALA A 21 -4.57 5.07 13.27
N GLN A 22 -3.25 5.18 13.34
CA GLN A 22 -2.42 5.66 12.23
C GLN A 22 -1.97 4.46 11.43
N THR A 23 -1.95 4.59 10.11
CA THR A 23 -1.35 3.58 9.23
C THR A 23 0.16 3.70 9.29
N VAL A 24 0.84 2.63 9.69
CA VAL A 24 2.29 2.54 9.72
C VAL A 24 2.76 1.73 8.53
N VAL A 25 3.64 2.30 7.71
CA VAL A 25 4.25 1.60 6.58
C VAL A 25 5.76 1.59 6.68
N ALA A 26 6.38 0.53 6.16
CA ALA A 26 7.84 0.42 6.07
C ALA A 26 8.28 0.28 4.61
N HIS A 27 9.41 0.90 4.25
CA HIS A 27 10.00 0.67 2.95
C HIS A 27 10.54 -0.76 2.85
N PHE A 28 10.18 -1.45 1.77
CA PHE A 28 10.70 -2.75 1.41
C PHE A 28 11.45 -2.62 0.09
N MET A 29 12.72 -3.03 0.08
CA MET A 29 13.57 -2.98 -1.11
C MET A 29 13.21 -4.14 -2.03
N ALA A 30 12.27 -3.94 -2.97
CA ALA A 30 11.82 -5.01 -3.86
C ALA A 30 12.96 -5.55 -4.75
N GLN A 31 13.95 -4.72 -5.03
CA GLN A 31 15.21 -5.08 -5.69
C GLN A 31 16.01 -6.19 -4.96
N GLU A 32 15.80 -6.38 -3.66
CA GLU A 32 16.51 -7.43 -2.90
C GLU A 32 15.73 -8.75 -2.86
N SER A 33 14.57 -8.81 -3.52
CA SER A 33 13.65 -9.95 -3.47
C SER A 33 13.86 -10.97 -4.59
N TYR A 34 14.99 -10.94 -5.32
CA TYR A 34 15.22 -11.81 -6.50
C TYR A 34 14.85 -13.29 -6.26
N SER A 35 15.30 -13.86 -5.14
CA SER A 35 15.04 -15.26 -4.80
C SER A 35 13.74 -15.51 -4.02
N TYR A 36 12.94 -14.48 -3.75
CA TYR A 36 11.73 -14.63 -2.94
C TYR A 36 10.70 -15.48 -3.66
N ALA A 37 10.06 -16.38 -2.93
CA ALA A 37 8.76 -16.91 -3.29
C ALA A 37 7.66 -16.17 -2.50
N GLN A 38 6.39 -16.41 -2.85
CA GLN A 38 5.24 -15.90 -2.08
C GLN A 38 5.32 -16.25 -0.58
N GLU A 39 5.88 -17.41 -0.23
CA GLU A 39 6.07 -17.83 1.17
C GLU A 39 7.05 -16.93 1.95
N ASP A 40 8.05 -16.36 1.28
CA ASP A 40 9.00 -15.45 1.93
C ASP A 40 8.35 -14.09 2.20
N TRP A 41 7.58 -13.58 1.22
CA TRP A 41 6.72 -12.41 1.43
C TRP A 41 5.75 -12.61 2.60
N ALA A 42 5.11 -13.78 2.69
CA ALA A 42 4.19 -14.09 3.79
C ALA A 42 4.88 -14.08 5.16
N LYS A 43 6.12 -14.57 5.26
CA LYS A 43 6.91 -14.53 6.51
C LYS A 43 7.23 -13.10 6.93
N ASP A 44 7.66 -12.26 5.99
CA ASP A 44 8.01 -10.86 6.28
C ASP A 44 6.78 -10.02 6.61
N ILE A 45 5.67 -10.22 5.89
CA ILE A 45 4.38 -9.60 6.19
C ILE A 45 3.90 -9.99 7.60
N SER A 46 3.95 -11.29 7.94
CA SER A 46 3.58 -11.75 9.28
C SER A 46 4.48 -11.13 10.36
N SER A 47 5.77 -10.99 10.08
CA SER A 47 6.72 -10.36 11.02
C SER A 47 6.43 -8.87 11.18
N ALA A 48 6.14 -8.16 10.10
CA ALA A 48 5.77 -6.75 10.10
C ALA A 48 4.47 -6.48 10.87
N GLN A 49 3.42 -7.28 10.62
CA GLN A 49 2.15 -7.19 11.36
C GLN A 49 2.36 -7.42 12.86
N SER A 50 3.25 -8.34 13.25
CA SER A 50 3.51 -8.63 14.67
C SER A 50 4.09 -7.44 15.46
N ILE A 51 4.67 -6.46 14.76
CA ILE A 51 5.23 -5.24 15.35
C ILE A 51 4.42 -3.98 15.01
N GLY A 52 3.22 -4.13 14.43
CA GLY A 52 2.31 -3.02 14.15
C GLY A 52 2.62 -2.23 12.87
N ILE A 53 3.30 -2.84 11.90
CA ILE A 53 3.37 -2.31 10.53
C ILE A 53 2.14 -2.83 9.77
N ASP A 54 1.42 -1.92 9.10
CA ASP A 54 0.19 -2.19 8.37
C ASP A 54 0.42 -2.43 6.87
N GLY A 55 1.56 -1.97 6.36
CA GLY A 55 1.89 -2.12 4.94
C GLY A 55 3.35 -1.94 4.58
N PHE A 56 3.69 -2.34 3.35
CA PHE A 56 5.00 -2.07 2.76
C PHE A 56 4.90 -1.05 1.62
N VAL A 57 5.93 -0.22 1.57
CA VAL A 57 6.23 0.65 0.44
C VAL A 57 7.24 -0.09 -0.43
N LEU A 58 6.77 -0.70 -1.50
CA LEU A 58 7.58 -1.49 -2.42
C LEU A 58 8.45 -0.54 -3.24
N LYS A 59 9.72 -0.43 -2.87
CA LYS A 59 10.71 0.31 -3.64
C LYS A 59 11.10 -0.52 -4.86
N VAL A 60 10.52 -0.18 -6.00
CA VAL A 60 10.75 -0.86 -7.28
C VAL A 60 11.68 -0.03 -8.15
N ALA A 61 12.55 -0.71 -8.88
CA ALA A 61 13.39 -0.19 -9.93
C ALA A 61 13.08 -0.93 -11.25
N LEU A 62 13.93 -0.73 -12.24
CA LEU A 62 13.75 -1.26 -13.60
C LEU A 62 14.32 -2.68 -13.77
N SER A 63 14.42 -3.49 -12.71
CA SER A 63 14.88 -4.88 -12.86
C SER A 63 13.77 -5.77 -13.39
N ASP A 64 14.10 -6.68 -14.31
CA ASP A 64 13.16 -7.53 -15.05
C ASP A 64 12.31 -8.47 -14.18
N TYR A 65 12.86 -8.95 -13.06
CA TYR A 65 12.17 -9.87 -12.16
C TYR A 65 11.19 -9.19 -11.19
N GLU A 66 11.27 -7.87 -11.00
CA GLU A 66 10.49 -7.16 -9.96
C GLU A 66 8.99 -7.17 -10.24
N VAL A 67 8.59 -7.24 -11.51
CA VAL A 67 7.19 -7.42 -11.90
C VAL A 67 6.64 -8.72 -11.33
N HIS A 68 7.37 -9.83 -11.50
CA HIS A 68 6.95 -11.12 -10.99
C HIS A 68 6.96 -11.17 -9.46
N ARG A 69 7.95 -10.55 -8.82
CA ARG A 69 8.01 -10.45 -7.35
C ARG A 69 6.88 -9.59 -6.78
N SER A 70 6.44 -8.56 -7.49
CA SER A 70 5.26 -7.79 -7.12
C SER A 70 4.01 -8.67 -7.11
N VAL A 71 3.82 -9.54 -8.12
CA VAL A 71 2.70 -10.49 -8.15
C VAL A 71 2.69 -11.40 -6.91
N ASP A 72 3.84 -11.97 -6.56
CA ASP A 72 3.97 -12.81 -5.35
C ASP A 72 3.69 -12.00 -4.07
N ALA A 73 4.19 -10.77 -3.99
CA ALA A 73 3.98 -9.88 -2.86
C ALA A 73 2.49 -9.54 -2.66
N TYR A 74 1.79 -9.16 -3.74
CA TYR A 74 0.36 -8.86 -3.70
C TYR A 74 -0.47 -10.08 -3.31
N ALA A 75 -0.16 -11.26 -3.84
CA ALA A 75 -0.85 -12.49 -3.45
C ALA A 75 -0.66 -12.83 -1.95
N ALA A 76 0.55 -12.62 -1.40
CA ALA A 76 0.81 -12.79 0.02
C ALA A 76 0.08 -11.72 0.88
N ALA A 77 0.07 -10.47 0.43
CA ALA A 77 -0.56 -9.36 1.14
C ALA A 77 -2.08 -9.46 1.18
N GLU A 78 -2.72 -9.87 0.08
CA GLU A 78 -4.15 -10.14 0.01
C GLU A 78 -4.56 -11.21 1.02
N ALA A 79 -3.83 -12.32 1.08
CA ALA A 79 -4.08 -13.41 2.02
C ALA A 79 -3.96 -12.97 3.49
N ALA A 80 -3.15 -11.95 3.79
CA ALA A 80 -2.89 -11.44 5.14
C ALA A 80 -3.70 -10.19 5.50
N GLY A 81 -4.47 -9.61 4.57
CA GLY A 81 -5.09 -8.29 4.74
C GLY A 81 -4.09 -7.14 4.91
N PHE A 82 -2.86 -7.33 4.44
CA PHE A 82 -1.76 -6.37 4.52
C PHE A 82 -1.79 -5.42 3.32
N LYS A 83 -1.21 -4.22 3.46
CA LYS A 83 -1.25 -3.22 2.38
C LYS A 83 0.09 -3.04 1.68
N LEU A 84 0.04 -2.77 0.39
CA LEU A 84 1.20 -2.49 -0.45
C LEU A 84 0.98 -1.18 -1.20
N MET A 85 2.05 -0.41 -1.36
CA MET A 85 2.08 0.74 -2.28
C MET A 85 3.40 0.78 -3.04
N TYR A 86 3.37 1.24 -4.28
CA TYR A 86 4.59 1.40 -5.06
C TYR A 86 5.36 2.67 -4.70
N SER A 87 6.68 2.54 -4.64
CA SER A 87 7.64 3.63 -4.65
C SER A 87 8.62 3.44 -5.80
N PHE A 88 8.44 4.21 -6.87
CA PHE A 88 9.27 4.11 -8.07
C PHE A 88 10.64 4.76 -7.83
N ASP A 89 11.71 3.99 -7.94
CA ASP A 89 13.10 4.45 -7.81
C ASP A 89 13.61 5.03 -9.13
N PHE A 90 13.73 6.36 -9.20
CA PHE A 90 14.29 7.08 -10.34
C PHE A 90 15.80 7.33 -10.24
N ALA A 91 16.44 6.97 -9.12
CA ALA A 91 17.90 7.04 -9.01
C ALA A 91 18.58 5.88 -9.78
N GLY A 92 17.91 4.74 -9.86
CA GLY A 92 18.40 3.53 -10.55
C GLY A 92 18.22 3.53 -12.07
N GLY A 93 17.46 4.46 -12.64
CA GLY A 93 17.22 4.54 -14.09
C GLY A 93 16.05 5.45 -14.47
N SER A 94 15.74 5.51 -15.77
CA SER A 94 14.69 6.36 -16.32
C SER A 94 13.43 5.55 -16.57
N TRP A 95 12.37 5.84 -15.82
CA TRP A 95 11.04 5.29 -16.08
C TRP A 95 10.33 6.05 -17.19
N SER A 96 9.63 5.35 -18.06
CA SER A 96 8.59 5.94 -18.90
C SER A 96 7.27 6.08 -18.14
N GLN A 97 6.39 6.97 -18.61
CA GLN A 97 5.03 7.07 -18.05
C GLN A 97 4.27 5.76 -18.23
N ASP A 98 4.41 5.10 -19.38
CA ASP A 98 3.72 3.84 -19.68
C ASP A 98 4.12 2.71 -18.73
N GLU A 99 5.41 2.59 -18.36
CA GLU A 99 5.86 1.60 -17.39
C GLU A 99 5.27 1.84 -15.99
N VAL A 100 5.26 3.10 -15.54
CA VAL A 100 4.65 3.49 -14.26
C VAL A 100 3.16 3.19 -14.27
N VAL A 101 2.45 3.60 -15.32
CA VAL A 101 1.02 3.33 -15.52
C VAL A 101 0.74 1.83 -15.51
N SER A 102 1.56 1.03 -16.23
CA SER A 102 1.37 -0.41 -16.32
C SER A 102 1.50 -1.11 -14.97
N LEU A 103 2.51 -0.75 -14.16
CA LEU A 103 2.71 -1.35 -12.84
C LEU A 103 1.61 -0.98 -11.85
N ILE A 104 1.17 0.28 -11.85
CA ILE A 104 0.03 0.71 -11.03
C ILE A 104 -1.23 -0.06 -11.44
N SER A 105 -1.51 -0.12 -12.75
CA SER A 105 -2.74 -0.73 -13.26
C SER A 105 -2.81 -2.24 -13.02
N ALA A 106 -1.66 -2.93 -13.02
CA ALA A 106 -1.58 -4.37 -12.77
C ALA A 106 -2.13 -4.80 -11.39
N HIS A 107 -2.14 -3.89 -10.42
CA HIS A 107 -2.58 -4.19 -9.05
C HIS A 107 -3.68 -3.24 -8.54
N ALA A 108 -4.24 -2.39 -9.40
CA ALA A 108 -5.18 -1.36 -8.99
C ALA A 108 -6.47 -1.89 -8.32
N ASP A 109 -6.93 -3.06 -8.78
CA ASP A 109 -8.11 -3.73 -8.25
C ASP A 109 -7.83 -4.65 -7.05
N SER A 110 -6.55 -4.78 -6.64
CA SER A 110 -6.19 -5.59 -5.47
C SER A 110 -6.67 -4.94 -4.18
N ASP A 111 -7.28 -5.73 -3.30
CA ASP A 111 -7.61 -5.28 -1.94
C ASP A 111 -6.35 -4.97 -1.12
N ALA A 112 -5.18 -5.48 -1.51
CA ALA A 112 -3.90 -5.14 -0.89
C ALA A 112 -3.34 -3.79 -1.36
N SER A 113 -3.84 -3.19 -2.44
CA SER A 113 -3.42 -1.85 -2.87
C SER A 113 -3.81 -0.80 -1.85
N MET A 114 -2.82 -0.09 -1.31
CA MET A 114 -3.04 0.97 -0.34
C MET A 114 -3.75 2.15 -1.02
N LYS A 115 -4.81 2.62 -0.38
CA LYS A 115 -5.58 3.78 -0.82
C LYS A 115 -5.53 4.88 0.22
N TRP A 116 -5.45 6.12 -0.26
CA TRP A 116 -5.64 7.33 0.53
C TRP A 116 -6.76 8.15 -0.10
N GLN A 117 -7.81 8.44 0.66
CA GLN A 117 -9.02 9.11 0.17
C GLN A 117 -9.60 8.44 -1.10
N GLU A 118 -9.74 7.11 -1.07
CA GLU A 118 -10.20 6.27 -2.18
C GLU A 118 -9.30 6.21 -3.42
N LYS A 119 -8.15 6.90 -3.42
CA LYS A 119 -7.18 6.89 -4.52
C LYS A 119 -6.00 6.01 -4.18
N ILE A 120 -5.48 5.27 -5.16
CA ILE A 120 -4.28 4.46 -4.97
C ILE A 120 -3.13 5.39 -4.58
N LEU A 121 -2.47 5.09 -3.47
CA LEU A 121 -1.34 5.88 -3.01
C LEU A 121 -0.08 5.42 -3.75
N VAL A 122 0.65 6.36 -4.35
CA VAL A 122 1.90 6.08 -5.06
C VAL A 122 2.97 7.09 -4.64
N SER A 123 4.20 6.63 -4.45
CA SER A 123 5.33 7.51 -4.16
C SER A 123 6.47 7.32 -5.16
N THR A 124 7.48 8.18 -5.04
CA THR A 124 8.72 8.08 -5.82
C THR A 124 9.93 8.30 -4.93
N TYR A 125 11.04 7.67 -5.27
CA TYR A 125 12.36 7.99 -4.76
C TYR A 125 13.19 8.68 -5.85
N SER A 126 13.81 9.82 -5.54
CA SER A 126 14.59 10.64 -6.48
C SER A 126 13.84 11.07 -7.76
N GLY A 127 12.51 11.23 -7.66
CA GLY A 127 11.64 11.56 -8.79
C GLY A 127 11.62 13.05 -9.18
N GLU A 128 12.21 13.94 -8.38
CA GLU A 128 12.09 15.39 -8.48
C GLU A 128 12.53 15.99 -9.83
N ASN A 129 13.41 15.31 -10.56
CA ASN A 129 13.97 15.80 -11.82
C ASN A 129 13.17 15.41 -13.07
N ASN A 130 12.11 14.59 -12.94
CA ASN A 130 11.28 14.18 -14.08
C ASN A 130 10.32 15.28 -14.58
N GLY A 131 10.10 16.31 -13.76
CA GLY A 131 9.23 17.45 -14.10
C GLY A 131 7.74 17.17 -13.93
N ASN A 132 6.95 18.24 -13.84
CA ASN A 132 5.50 18.15 -13.59
C ASN A 132 4.75 17.44 -14.72
N ASP A 133 5.17 17.64 -15.98
CA ASP A 133 4.53 17.05 -17.15
C ASP A 133 4.58 15.52 -17.13
N PHE A 134 5.66 14.94 -16.58
CA PHE A 134 5.78 13.50 -16.41
C PHE A 134 4.67 12.95 -15.50
N PHE A 135 4.54 13.53 -14.31
CA PHE A 135 3.56 13.08 -13.32
C PHE A 135 2.13 13.41 -13.71
N ALA A 136 1.91 14.52 -14.41
CA ALA A 136 0.61 14.86 -14.99
C ALA A 136 0.18 13.80 -16.01
N GLY A 137 1.07 13.40 -16.93
CA GLY A 137 0.76 12.36 -17.91
C GLY A 137 0.39 11.01 -17.29
N VAL A 138 1.07 10.60 -16.21
CA VAL A 138 0.67 9.39 -15.44
C VAL A 138 -0.73 9.56 -14.84
N LYS A 139 -1.00 10.70 -14.19
CA LYS A 139 -2.30 11.01 -13.57
C LYS A 139 -3.45 11.16 -14.57
N ASP A 140 -3.16 11.60 -15.79
CA ASP A 140 -4.16 11.80 -16.84
C ASP A 140 -4.49 10.50 -17.59
N THR A 141 -3.56 9.53 -17.61
CA THR A 141 -3.73 8.25 -18.32
C THR A 141 -4.59 7.26 -17.53
N LEU A 142 -4.36 7.13 -16.22
CA LEU A 142 -5.01 6.15 -15.35
C LEU A 142 -6.55 6.28 -15.25
N PRO A 143 -7.15 7.49 -15.25
CA PRO A 143 -8.62 7.65 -15.23
C PRO A 143 -9.33 6.98 -16.41
N GLY A 144 -8.67 6.86 -17.58
CA GLY A 144 -9.20 6.12 -18.73
C GLY A 144 -9.39 4.62 -18.46
N GLN A 145 -8.78 4.10 -17.38
CA GLN A 145 -8.89 2.73 -16.90
C GLN A 145 -9.75 2.62 -15.64
N GLY A 146 -10.38 3.71 -15.18
CA GLY A 146 -11.12 3.76 -13.92
C GLY A 146 -10.24 3.84 -12.67
N ILE A 147 -8.96 4.19 -12.83
CA ILE A 147 -7.98 4.23 -11.75
C ILE A 147 -7.68 5.69 -11.39
N GLU A 148 -7.77 6.03 -10.11
CA GLU A 148 -7.27 7.30 -9.58
C GLU A 148 -6.10 7.07 -8.65
N ILE A 149 -5.04 7.87 -8.79
CA ILE A 149 -3.88 7.87 -7.90
C ILE A 149 -3.75 9.21 -7.16
N THR A 150 -3.04 9.18 -6.03
CA THR A 150 -2.60 10.39 -5.32
C THR A 150 -1.11 10.38 -5.06
#